data_AF-A0A957CZA5-F1
#
_entry.id   AF-A0A957CZA5-F1
#
_cell.length_a   1.000
_cell.length_b   1.000
_cell.length_c   1.000
_cell.angle_alpha   90.00
_cell.angle_beta   90.00
_cell.angle_gamma   90.00
#
_symmetry.space_group_name_H-M   'P 1'
#
loop_
_entity.id
_entity.type
_entity.pdbx_description
1 polymer ?
#
loop_
_entity_poly.entity_id
_entity_poly.type
_entity_poly.pdbx_seq_one_letter_code
_entity_poly.pdbx_strand_id
1 'polypeptide(L)'
;MNRWQYWLSGIGALLIVLSIALFLVQPTTAAPPEEVASPPATIYDHGSFVAPQMTSHIQMTSHVQMATGACEVTAVDLIGAWVDGGVPNGPFSFESLNGEACTGDFESDVLPLFTTEDIWFEGSQACTECHFDNSEDSRHEMDLSSYDGIMKGGDVLSEPPGVQIVLPGNWSDSKLRARLRNNRMPPGWEFDIEETNRDGPLM
;
A
#
# COMPACT_ATOMS: atom_id res chain seq x y z
N MET A 1 -38.18 63.62 -51.88
CA MET A 1 -36.87 63.13 -51.38
C MET A 1 -37.08 61.75 -50.77
N ASN A 2 -36.30 60.78 -51.24
CA ASN A 2 -36.74 59.40 -51.48
C ASN A 2 -36.35 58.43 -50.35
N ARG A 3 -37.28 57.51 -50.01
CA ARG A 3 -37.20 56.47 -48.97
C ARG A 3 -36.32 55.26 -49.36
N TRP A 4 -35.18 55.47 -50.01
CA TRP A 4 -34.37 54.41 -50.63
C TRP A 4 -32.95 54.24 -50.06
N GLN A 5 -32.64 54.85 -48.90
CA GLN A 5 -31.27 54.87 -48.35
C GLN A 5 -31.02 54.01 -47.09
N TYR A 6 -32.00 53.25 -46.60
CA TYR A 6 -31.84 52.49 -45.34
C TYR A 6 -31.54 50.98 -45.50
N TRP A 7 -31.31 50.47 -46.73
CA TRP A 7 -31.15 49.03 -46.96
C TRP A 7 -29.72 48.53 -47.23
N LEU A 8 -28.70 49.39 -47.16
CA LEU A 8 -27.31 49.02 -47.51
C LEU A 8 -26.31 48.95 -46.33
N SER A 9 -26.75 49.09 -45.09
CA SER A 9 -25.86 49.05 -43.91
C SER A 9 -25.94 47.76 -43.09
N GLY A 10 -26.84 46.83 -43.43
CA GLY A 10 -27.10 45.62 -42.63
C GLY A 10 -26.39 44.33 -43.05
N ILE A 11 -25.79 44.29 -44.25
CA ILE A 11 -25.25 43.03 -44.82
C ILE A 11 -23.72 42.90 -44.63
N GLY A 12 -23.01 44.00 -44.33
CA GLY A 12 -21.55 43.99 -44.17
C GLY A 12 -21.03 43.45 -42.83
N ALA A 13 -21.87 43.34 -41.79
CA ALA A 13 -21.42 42.96 -40.44
C ALA A 13 -21.56 41.46 -40.14
N LEU A 14 -22.22 40.66 -40.99
CA LEU A 14 -22.45 39.23 -40.73
C LEU A 14 -21.41 38.31 -41.39
N LEU A 15 -20.57 38.81 -42.30
CA LEU A 15 -19.59 38.00 -43.04
C LEU A 15 -18.16 38.04 -42.48
N ILE A 16 -17.89 38.78 -41.41
CA ILE A 16 -16.56 38.84 -40.77
C ILE A 16 -16.49 37.91 -39.55
N VAL A 17 -17.60 37.54 -38.92
CA VAL A 17 -17.62 36.67 -37.74
C VAL A 17 -17.50 35.18 -38.10
N LEU A 18 -17.81 34.78 -39.34
CA LEU A 18 -17.75 33.36 -39.76
C LEU A 18 -16.34 32.90 -40.22
N SER A 19 -15.38 33.81 -40.36
CA SER A 19 -14.03 33.49 -40.89
C SER A 19 -12.97 33.21 -39.82
N ILE A 20 -13.28 33.44 -38.53
CA ILE A 20 -12.34 33.20 -37.40
C ILE A 20 -12.61 31.86 -36.70
N ALA A 21 -13.75 31.21 -36.97
CA ALA A 21 -14.12 29.95 -36.33
C ALA A 21 -13.52 28.68 -36.97
N LEU A 22 -12.71 28.80 -38.03
CA LEU A 22 -12.21 27.66 -38.81
C LEU A 22 -10.70 27.38 -38.69
N PHE A 23 -10.02 27.88 -37.65
CA PHE A 23 -8.58 27.70 -37.48
C PHE A 23 -8.12 27.09 -36.14
N LEU A 24 -9.03 26.60 -35.28
CA LEU A 24 -8.66 26.02 -33.98
C LEU A 24 -9.16 24.59 -33.73
N VAL A 25 -9.50 23.84 -34.79
CA VAL A 25 -9.71 22.39 -34.68
C VAL A 25 -8.78 21.69 -35.67
N GLN A 26 -7.51 21.58 -35.29
CA GLN A 26 -6.65 20.57 -35.89
C GLN A 26 -6.89 19.25 -35.14
N PRO A 27 -7.22 18.15 -35.83
CA PRO A 27 -7.20 16.83 -35.21
C PRO A 27 -5.75 16.49 -34.88
N THR A 28 -5.42 16.40 -33.60
CA THR A 28 -4.17 15.79 -33.14
C THR A 28 -4.24 14.31 -33.50
N THR A 29 -3.55 13.92 -34.58
CA THR A 29 -3.22 12.52 -34.82
C THR A 29 -2.19 12.13 -33.76
N ALA A 30 -2.67 11.62 -32.63
CA ALA A 30 -1.82 10.94 -31.68
C ALA A 30 -1.15 9.77 -32.41
N ALA A 31 0.18 9.73 -32.39
CA ALA A 31 0.91 8.54 -32.82
C ALA A 31 0.45 7.35 -31.97
N PRO A 32 0.31 6.15 -32.55
CA PRO A 32 0.06 4.95 -31.75
C PRO A 32 1.24 4.77 -30.77
N PRO A 33 0.98 4.35 -29.51
CA PRO A 33 2.05 4.05 -28.58
C PRO A 33 2.95 2.96 -29.17
N GLU A 34 4.25 3.16 -29.10
CA GLU A 34 5.24 2.13 -29.36
C GLU A 34 4.94 0.94 -28.45
N GLU A 35 4.66 -0.21 -29.05
CA GLU A 35 4.53 -1.48 -28.36
C GLU A 35 5.91 -1.87 -27.81
N VAL A 36 6.19 -1.44 -26.57
CA VAL A 36 7.37 -1.90 -25.84
C VAL A 36 7.17 -3.38 -25.56
N ALA A 37 7.86 -4.21 -26.34
CA ALA A 37 7.89 -5.65 -26.13
C ALA A 37 8.25 -5.95 -24.66
N SER A 38 7.34 -6.65 -23.98
CA SER A 38 7.60 -7.13 -22.62
C SER A 38 8.85 -8.00 -22.61
N PRO A 39 9.81 -7.78 -21.69
CA PRO A 39 10.90 -8.73 -21.53
C PRO A 39 10.32 -10.11 -21.17
N PRO A 40 10.97 -11.20 -21.61
CA PRO A 40 10.51 -12.54 -21.28
C PRO A 40 10.39 -12.68 -19.77
N ALA A 41 9.27 -13.21 -19.30
CA ALA A 41 9.06 -13.55 -17.90
C ALA A 41 10.20 -14.48 -17.45
N THR A 42 11.16 -13.93 -16.74
CA THR A 42 12.07 -14.72 -15.93
C THR A 42 11.22 -15.38 -14.87
N ILE A 43 11.08 -16.70 -14.98
CA ILE A 43 10.53 -17.54 -13.93
C ILE A 43 11.40 -17.30 -12.70
N TYR A 44 10.91 -16.47 -11.79
CA TYR A 44 11.46 -16.40 -10.44
C TYR A 44 11.04 -17.70 -9.76
N ASP A 45 12.01 -18.60 -9.68
CA ASP A 45 11.99 -19.74 -8.79
C ASP A 45 11.61 -19.22 -7.40
N HIS A 46 10.48 -19.70 -6.86
CA HIS A 46 10.12 -19.49 -5.45
C HIS A 46 11.07 -20.33 -4.58
N GLY A 47 12.35 -19.97 -4.64
CA GLY A 47 13.37 -20.48 -3.75
C GLY A 47 12.99 -20.06 -2.34
N SER A 48 12.92 -21.05 -1.45
CA SER A 48 12.83 -20.83 -0.02
C SER A 48 13.95 -19.89 0.41
N PHE A 49 13.60 -18.61 0.59
CA PHE A 49 14.56 -17.59 0.97
C PHE A 49 14.75 -17.65 2.47
N VAL A 50 15.84 -18.28 2.88
CA VAL A 50 16.40 -18.12 4.22
C VAL A 50 17.11 -16.75 4.21
N ALA A 51 16.59 -15.80 4.98
CA ALA A 51 17.18 -14.47 5.10
C ALA A 51 18.67 -14.57 5.52
N PRO A 52 19.58 -13.78 4.92
CA PRO A 52 20.99 -13.82 5.25
C PRO A 52 21.24 -13.30 6.67
N GLN A 53 22.06 -14.04 7.40
CA GLN A 53 22.54 -13.67 8.73
C GLN A 53 23.42 -12.42 8.62
N MET A 54 23.00 -11.32 9.24
CA MET A 54 23.88 -10.18 9.49
C MET A 54 24.96 -10.60 10.50
N THR A 55 26.19 -10.82 10.03
CA THR A 55 27.37 -10.83 10.88
C THR A 55 27.61 -9.42 11.41
N SER A 56 27.25 -9.17 12.67
CA SER A 56 27.70 -8.00 13.42
C SER A 56 28.78 -8.42 14.42
N HIS A 57 30.01 -7.95 14.19
CA HIS A 57 30.98 -7.83 15.26
C HIS A 57 30.60 -6.61 16.10
N ILE A 58 29.93 -6.82 17.23
CA ILE A 58 30.30 -6.29 18.55
C ILE A 58 29.34 -6.93 19.58
N GLN A 59 29.97 -7.55 20.58
CA GLN A 59 29.36 -8.39 21.60
C GLN A 59 28.86 -7.51 22.77
N MET A 60 27.61 -7.69 23.21
CA MET A 60 27.27 -8.12 24.60
C MET A 60 25.77 -7.98 24.94
N THR A 61 25.17 -9.14 25.24
CA THR A 61 24.08 -9.40 26.19
C THR A 61 22.75 -8.64 26.04
N SER A 62 21.85 -9.16 25.21
CA SER A 62 20.47 -9.48 25.60
C SER A 62 19.92 -10.51 24.61
N HIS A 63 19.39 -11.63 25.10
CA HIS A 63 18.76 -12.63 24.26
C HIS A 63 17.40 -12.10 23.80
N VAL A 64 17.32 -11.56 22.59
CA VAL A 64 16.09 -11.65 21.78
C VAL A 64 16.29 -12.86 20.89
N GLN A 65 15.66 -13.94 21.30
CA GLN A 65 15.81 -15.26 20.71
C GLN A 65 14.88 -15.35 19.50
N MET A 66 15.23 -14.66 18.41
CA MET A 66 14.61 -14.91 17.11
C MET A 66 15.02 -16.33 16.71
N ALA A 67 14.07 -17.25 16.84
CA ALA A 67 14.30 -18.68 16.95
C ALA A 67 14.93 -19.27 15.69
N THR A 68 16.25 -19.47 15.71
CA THR A 68 16.84 -20.62 15.04
C THR A 68 16.65 -21.81 15.97
N GLY A 69 15.57 -22.57 15.75
CA GLY A 69 15.16 -23.70 16.61
C GLY A 69 13.66 -23.93 16.66
N ALA A 70 13.23 -24.82 17.57
CA ALA A 70 11.87 -25.20 17.98
C ALA A 70 10.68 -24.27 17.62
N CYS A 71 10.85 -22.95 17.73
CA CYS A 71 9.79 -21.93 17.56
C CYS A 71 9.86 -21.12 16.26
N GLU A 72 10.40 -21.70 15.19
CA GLU A 72 10.38 -21.07 13.86
C GLU A 72 8.94 -20.87 13.35
N VAL A 73 8.63 -19.70 12.79
CA VAL A 73 7.32 -19.32 12.23
C VAL A 73 7.50 -18.24 11.16
N THR A 74 6.62 -18.15 10.17
CA THR A 74 6.67 -17.06 9.19
C THR A 74 6.12 -15.76 9.79
N ALA A 75 6.60 -14.60 9.34
CA ALA A 75 6.12 -13.31 9.84
C ALA A 75 4.60 -13.14 9.73
N VAL A 76 4.01 -13.55 8.60
CA VAL A 76 2.55 -13.49 8.38
C VAL A 76 1.80 -14.41 9.32
N ASP A 77 2.31 -15.62 9.55
CA ASP A 77 1.66 -16.59 10.43
C ASP A 77 1.79 -16.19 11.90
N LEU A 78 2.89 -15.54 12.30
CA LEU A 78 3.06 -14.97 13.64
C LEU A 78 2.06 -13.84 13.90
N ILE A 79 1.90 -12.90 12.97
CA ILE A 79 0.85 -11.87 13.04
C ILE A 79 -0.52 -12.54 13.11
N GLY A 80 -0.77 -13.55 12.27
CA GLY A 80 -2.03 -14.29 12.27
C GLY A 80 -2.34 -14.92 13.62
N ALA A 81 -1.36 -15.57 14.25
CA ALA A 81 -1.51 -16.17 15.57
C ALA A 81 -1.77 -15.12 16.67
N TRP A 82 -1.10 -13.97 16.61
CA TRP A 82 -1.39 -12.85 17.50
C TRP A 82 -2.82 -12.33 17.34
N VAL A 83 -3.28 -12.16 16.10
CA VAL A 83 -4.65 -11.72 15.78
C VAL A 83 -5.68 -12.75 16.25
N ASP A 84 -5.51 -14.02 15.90
CA ASP A 84 -6.42 -15.10 16.29
C ASP A 84 -6.42 -15.35 17.81
N GLY A 85 -5.30 -15.03 18.49
CA GLY A 85 -5.17 -14.99 19.94
C GLY A 85 -5.90 -13.83 20.63
N GLY A 86 -6.58 -12.97 19.87
CA GLY A 86 -7.35 -11.85 20.40
C GLY A 86 -6.54 -10.59 20.63
N VAL A 87 -5.43 -10.42 19.91
CA VAL A 87 -4.56 -9.23 19.91
C VAL A 87 -4.07 -8.78 21.29
N PRO A 88 -3.52 -9.65 22.15
CA PRO A 88 -2.99 -9.16 23.42
C PRO A 88 -1.85 -8.16 23.19
N ASN A 89 -1.83 -7.06 23.95
CA ASN A 89 -0.66 -6.19 24.08
C ASN A 89 0.32 -6.82 25.07
N GLY A 90 0.97 -7.90 24.65
CA GLY A 90 1.83 -8.74 25.48
C GLY A 90 1.89 -10.17 24.98
N PRO A 91 2.05 -11.17 25.87
CA PRO A 91 2.27 -12.55 25.46
C PRO A 91 1.06 -13.20 24.78
N PHE A 92 1.32 -14.03 23.78
CA PHE A 92 0.35 -14.89 23.10
C PHE A 92 0.96 -16.24 22.74
N SER A 93 0.10 -17.24 22.52
CA SER A 93 0.53 -18.57 22.07
C SER A 93 0.48 -18.67 20.55
N PHE A 94 1.44 -19.39 19.98
CA PHE A 94 1.42 -19.76 18.56
C PHE A 94 1.99 -21.18 18.37
N GLU A 95 1.70 -21.78 17.21
CA GLU A 95 2.29 -23.05 16.81
C GLU A 95 3.43 -22.78 15.81
N SER A 96 4.58 -23.40 16.03
CA SER A 96 5.73 -23.29 15.13
C SER A 96 5.53 -24.10 13.85
N LEU A 97 6.40 -23.89 12.85
CA LEU A 97 6.42 -24.69 11.62
C LEU A 97 6.62 -26.19 11.86
N ASN A 98 7.15 -26.57 13.03
CA ASN A 98 7.36 -27.96 13.42
C ASN A 98 6.22 -28.52 14.30
N GLY A 99 5.15 -27.75 14.52
CA GLY A 99 4.01 -28.15 15.35
C GLY A 99 4.26 -28.00 16.86
N GLU A 100 5.28 -27.24 17.27
CA GLU A 100 5.58 -27.00 18.67
C GLU A 100 4.79 -25.79 19.20
N ALA A 101 4.25 -25.93 20.42
CA ALA A 101 3.59 -24.81 21.10
C ALA A 101 4.63 -23.82 21.63
N CYS A 102 4.55 -22.58 21.17
CA CYS A 102 5.47 -21.50 21.48
C CYS A 102 4.73 -20.29 22.06
N THR A 103 5.49 -19.38 22.64
CA THR A 103 4.98 -18.10 23.17
C THR A 103 5.71 -16.98 22.46
N GLY A 104 4.95 -16.04 21.92
CA GLY A 104 5.45 -14.78 21.40
C GLY A 104 4.95 -13.62 22.24
N ASP A 105 5.48 -12.43 21.99
CA ASP A 105 5.06 -11.18 22.62
C ASP A 105 4.86 -10.09 21.55
N PHE A 106 3.82 -9.26 21.72
CA PHE A 106 3.52 -8.21 20.77
C PHE A 106 4.69 -7.23 20.58
N GLU A 107 5.30 -6.75 21.67
CA GLU A 107 6.32 -5.69 21.58
C GLU A 107 7.64 -6.23 21.00
N SER A 108 8.03 -7.46 21.35
CA SER A 108 9.31 -8.02 20.90
C SER A 108 9.25 -8.74 19.56
N ASP A 109 8.10 -9.32 19.20
CA ASP A 109 8.02 -10.25 18.06
C ASP A 109 7.07 -9.78 16.95
N VAL A 110 6.00 -9.04 17.28
CA VAL A 110 5.02 -8.57 16.27
C VAL A 110 5.31 -7.14 15.82
N LEU A 111 5.49 -6.21 16.76
CA LEU A 111 5.70 -4.80 16.45
C LEU A 111 6.93 -4.56 15.55
N PRO A 112 8.08 -5.25 15.74
CA PRO A 112 9.24 -5.08 14.85
C PRO A 112 8.97 -5.41 13.39
N LEU A 113 7.97 -6.24 13.08
CA LEU A 113 7.56 -6.55 11.70
C LEU A 113 7.01 -5.32 10.95
N PHE A 114 6.58 -4.29 11.69
CA PHE A 114 6.09 -3.03 11.11
C PHE A 114 7.13 -1.90 11.16
N THR A 115 8.06 -1.96 12.11
CA THR A 115 8.96 -0.84 12.44
C THR A 115 10.40 -1.04 11.98
N THR A 116 10.75 -2.22 11.47
CA THR A 116 12.12 -2.56 11.05
C THR A 116 12.21 -2.65 9.53
N GLU A 117 13.19 -1.95 8.95
CA GLU A 117 13.58 -2.11 7.54
C GLU A 117 14.13 -3.53 7.29
N ASP A 118 14.17 -3.94 6.03
CA ASP A 118 14.71 -5.22 5.54
C ASP A 118 14.06 -6.49 6.13
N ILE A 119 12.99 -6.39 6.93
CA ILE A 119 12.42 -7.52 7.66
C ILE A 119 11.53 -8.43 6.79
N TRP A 120 10.90 -7.85 5.75
CA TRP A 120 10.03 -8.60 4.83
C TRP A 120 10.83 -9.18 3.67
N PHE A 121 11.80 -8.42 3.17
CA PHE A 121 12.78 -8.80 2.17
C PHE A 121 13.92 -7.77 2.16
N GLU A 122 15.07 -8.12 1.61
CA GLU A 122 16.21 -7.19 1.49
C GLU A 122 15.81 -5.95 0.67
N GLY A 123 16.01 -4.76 1.24
CA GLY A 123 15.60 -3.47 0.70
C GLY A 123 14.16 -3.06 1.01
N SER A 124 13.41 -3.82 1.82
CA SER A 124 12.06 -3.42 2.22
C SER A 124 12.09 -2.25 3.20
N GLN A 125 11.31 -1.20 2.92
CA GLN A 125 11.08 -0.11 3.87
C GLN A 125 10.29 -0.60 5.09
N ALA A 126 10.49 0.04 6.24
CA ALA A 126 9.63 -0.18 7.39
C ALA A 126 8.22 0.35 7.08
N CYS A 127 7.17 -0.34 7.55
CA CYS A 127 5.79 0.10 7.34
C CYS A 127 5.55 1.49 7.94
N THR A 128 6.24 1.81 9.04
CA THR A 128 6.21 3.12 9.70
C THR A 128 6.86 4.24 8.90
N GLU A 129 7.57 4.00 7.80
CA GLU A 129 8.01 5.12 6.94
C GLU A 129 6.82 5.84 6.29
N CYS A 130 5.72 5.10 6.04
CA CYS A 130 4.49 5.63 5.46
C CYS A 130 3.34 5.72 6.48
N HIS A 131 3.34 4.88 7.52
CA HIS A 131 2.27 4.74 8.51
C HIS A 131 2.77 5.01 9.93
N PHE A 132 3.07 6.27 10.26
CA PHE A 132 3.80 6.66 11.48
C PHE A 132 2.96 7.37 12.55
N ASP A 133 1.78 7.87 12.21
CA ASP A 133 0.90 8.58 13.15
C ASP A 133 -0.54 8.60 12.64
N ASN A 134 -1.49 8.96 13.50
CA ASN A 134 -2.89 9.19 13.17
C ASN A 134 -3.10 10.64 12.68
N SER A 135 -2.44 11.01 11.59
CA SER A 135 -2.44 12.37 11.01
C SER A 135 -2.63 12.36 9.50
N GLU A 136 -3.00 13.50 8.91
CA GLU A 136 -3.16 13.65 7.45
C GLU A 136 -1.86 13.42 6.65
N ASP A 137 -0.70 13.54 7.31
CA ASP A 137 0.61 13.30 6.69
C ASP A 137 0.94 11.79 6.62
N SER A 138 0.30 10.99 7.46
CA SER A 138 0.43 9.54 7.45
C SER A 138 -0.53 8.93 6.44
N ARG A 139 -0.04 7.92 5.71
CA ARG A 139 -0.82 7.25 4.67
C ARG A 139 -2.02 6.55 5.27
N HIS A 140 -3.22 6.81 4.73
CA HIS A 140 -4.48 6.41 5.35
C HIS A 140 -4.58 6.81 6.85
N GLU A 141 -3.97 7.92 7.28
CA GLU A 141 -4.06 8.40 8.67
C GLU A 141 -3.78 7.31 9.72
N MET A 142 -2.90 6.37 9.36
CA MET A 142 -2.69 5.10 10.07
C MET A 142 -1.36 5.14 10.82
N ASP A 143 -1.37 4.65 12.05
CA ASP A 143 -0.15 4.48 12.86
C ASP A 143 0.14 2.99 13.05
N LEU A 144 1.27 2.51 12.53
CA LEU A 144 1.76 1.14 12.73
C LEU A 144 2.95 1.08 13.72
N SER A 145 3.28 2.18 14.39
CA SER A 145 4.41 2.28 15.32
C SER A 145 4.07 1.83 16.75
N SER A 146 2.79 1.64 17.05
CA SER A 146 2.30 1.32 18.39
C SER A 146 1.11 0.35 18.37
N TYR A 147 0.89 -0.36 19.48
CA TYR A 147 -0.30 -1.20 19.66
C TYR A 147 -1.58 -0.38 19.47
N ASP A 148 -1.69 0.76 20.14
CA ASP A 148 -2.88 1.62 20.08
C ASP A 148 -3.12 2.17 18.67
N GLY A 149 -2.06 2.50 17.93
CA GLY A 149 -2.14 2.91 16.53
C GLY A 149 -2.72 1.83 15.64
N ILE A 150 -2.17 0.61 15.71
CA ILE A 150 -2.62 -0.54 14.92
C ILE A 150 -4.10 -0.84 15.22
N MET A 151 -4.51 -0.73 16.48
CA MET A 151 -5.88 -1.02 16.91
C MET A 151 -6.89 0.06 16.51
N LYS A 152 -6.48 1.32 16.29
CA LYS A 152 -7.34 2.34 15.69
C LYS A 152 -7.56 2.09 14.19
N GLY A 153 -6.55 1.56 13.51
CA GLY A 153 -6.59 1.27 12.08
C GLY A 153 -6.30 2.50 11.21
N GLY A 154 -6.86 2.51 10.00
CA GLY A 154 -6.69 3.60 9.03
C GLY A 154 -7.88 4.58 9.01
N ASP A 155 -7.75 5.65 8.25
CA ASP A 155 -8.74 6.70 8.01
C ASP A 155 -9.40 7.23 9.30
N VAL A 156 -8.62 7.37 10.37
CA VAL A 156 -9.13 7.71 11.72
C VAL A 156 -9.70 9.13 11.82
N LEU A 157 -9.26 10.06 10.98
CA LEU A 157 -9.75 11.44 10.90
C LEU A 157 -10.85 11.55 9.84
N SER A 158 -10.64 10.94 8.67
CA SER A 158 -11.55 10.97 7.53
C SER A 158 -12.80 10.08 7.72
N GLU A 159 -12.68 8.96 8.43
CA GLU A 159 -13.76 8.02 8.75
C GLU A 159 -13.74 7.59 10.24
N PRO A 160 -14.09 8.48 11.20
CA PRO A 160 -14.03 8.15 12.63
C PRO A 160 -14.95 6.99 13.04
N PRO A 161 -14.52 6.08 13.94
CA PRO A 161 -13.27 6.13 14.73
C PRO A 161 -12.01 5.61 14.00
N GLY A 162 -12.14 5.22 12.74
CA GLY A 162 -11.13 4.53 11.95
C GLY A 162 -11.66 3.22 11.35
N VAL A 163 -11.06 2.82 10.24
CA VAL A 163 -11.27 1.55 9.56
C VAL A 163 -10.33 0.51 10.16
N GLN A 164 -10.90 -0.43 10.91
CA GLN A 164 -10.15 -1.53 11.52
C GLN A 164 -9.37 -2.34 10.47
N ILE A 165 -8.08 -2.50 10.69
CA ILE A 165 -7.18 -3.30 9.84
C ILE A 165 -6.94 -4.71 10.39
N VAL A 166 -7.11 -4.88 11.70
CA VAL A 166 -7.04 -6.14 12.43
C VAL A 166 -8.41 -6.41 13.05
N LEU A 167 -8.89 -7.65 12.91
CA LEU A 167 -10.10 -8.13 13.57
C LEU A 167 -9.71 -9.16 14.64
N PRO A 168 -9.80 -8.81 15.94
CA PRO A 168 -9.44 -9.73 17.02
C PRO A 168 -10.16 -11.07 16.92
N GLY A 169 -9.41 -12.17 16.91
CA GLY A 169 -9.92 -13.53 16.77
C GLY A 169 -10.29 -13.95 15.34
N ASN A 170 -10.03 -13.10 14.33
CA ASN A 170 -10.34 -13.41 12.93
C ASN A 170 -9.29 -12.83 11.97
N TRP A 171 -8.14 -13.49 11.90
CA TRP A 171 -7.09 -13.13 10.95
C TRP A 171 -7.54 -13.22 9.50
N SER A 172 -8.39 -14.21 9.17
CA SER A 172 -8.83 -14.44 7.79
C SER A 172 -9.59 -13.26 7.17
N ASP A 173 -10.39 -12.56 7.98
CA ASP A 173 -11.17 -11.38 7.55
C ASP A 173 -10.47 -10.04 7.84
N SER A 174 -9.28 -10.06 8.45
CA SER A 174 -8.51 -8.85 8.74
C SER A 174 -7.97 -8.23 7.45
N LYS A 175 -8.19 -6.91 7.24
CA LYS A 175 -7.71 -6.20 6.04
C LYS A 175 -6.18 -6.25 5.91
N LEU A 176 -5.47 -6.25 7.04
CA LEU A 176 -4.01 -6.38 7.07
C LEU A 176 -3.54 -7.66 6.36
N ARG A 177 -4.23 -8.78 6.57
CA ARG A 177 -3.91 -10.05 5.88
C ARG A 177 -4.00 -9.92 4.37
N ALA A 178 -5.06 -9.27 3.88
CA ALA A 178 -5.23 -9.04 2.46
C ALA A 178 -4.09 -8.18 1.89
N ARG A 179 -3.65 -7.14 2.60
CA ARG A 179 -2.52 -6.29 2.17
C ARG A 179 -1.19 -7.05 2.17
N LEU A 180 -0.98 -7.98 3.09
CA LEU A 180 0.27 -8.76 3.17
C LEU A 180 0.31 -9.98 2.24
N ARG A 181 -0.84 -10.50 1.76
CA ARG A 181 -0.90 -11.78 1.04
C ARG A 181 -1.49 -11.71 -0.36
N ASN A 182 -2.31 -10.70 -0.65
CA ASN A 182 -2.97 -10.61 -1.94
C ASN A 182 -2.15 -9.70 -2.85
N ASN A 183 -1.37 -10.33 -3.74
CA ASN A 183 -0.67 -9.59 -4.79
C ASN A 183 -1.69 -8.81 -5.64
N ARG A 184 -1.37 -7.54 -5.92
CA ARG A 184 -2.16 -6.70 -6.83
C ARG A 184 -2.26 -7.38 -8.19
N MET A 185 -3.45 -7.28 -8.79
CA MET A 185 -3.72 -7.82 -10.12
C MET A 185 -3.81 -6.69 -11.16
N PRO A 186 -3.25 -6.88 -12.38
CA PRO A 186 -2.47 -8.05 -12.82
C PRO A 186 -1.10 -8.15 -12.11
N PRO A 187 -0.47 -9.34 -12.07
CA PRO A 187 0.83 -9.50 -11.41
C PRO A 187 1.88 -8.57 -12.01
N GLY A 188 2.64 -7.90 -11.15
CA GLY A 188 3.66 -6.92 -11.56
C GLY A 188 3.12 -5.54 -11.92
N TRP A 189 1.83 -5.28 -11.76
CA TRP A 189 1.28 -3.93 -11.94
C TRP A 189 1.89 -2.96 -10.94
N GLU A 190 2.34 -1.82 -11.42
CA GLU A 190 3.04 -0.82 -10.61
C GLU A 190 2.14 -0.24 -9.52
N PHE A 191 2.76 0.04 -8.37
CA PHE A 191 2.08 0.74 -7.30
C PHE A 191 2.14 2.24 -7.56
N ASP A 192 0.98 2.82 -7.78
CA ASP A 192 0.80 4.27 -7.67
C ASP A 192 0.60 4.63 -6.20
N ILE A 193 1.63 5.27 -5.64
CA ILE A 193 1.71 5.68 -4.25
C ILE A 193 0.97 7.00 -4.00
N GLU A 194 0.26 7.60 -4.95
CA GLU A 194 -0.55 8.78 -4.63
C GLU A 194 -1.74 8.43 -3.72
N GLU A 195 -2.08 9.31 -2.77
CA GLU A 195 -3.26 9.13 -1.89
C GLU A 195 -4.58 9.03 -2.67
N THR A 196 -4.61 9.57 -3.88
CA THR A 196 -5.76 9.45 -4.80
C THR A 196 -6.01 8.01 -5.25
N ASN A 197 -5.00 7.13 -5.20
CA ASN A 197 -5.07 5.71 -5.53
C ASN A 197 -5.03 4.81 -4.26
N ARG A 198 -5.31 5.36 -3.07
CA ARG A 198 -5.20 4.65 -1.78
C ARG A 198 -6.06 3.37 -1.68
N ASP A 199 -7.25 3.40 -2.28
CA ASP A 199 -8.19 2.26 -2.31
C ASP A 199 -7.90 1.25 -3.44
N GLY A 200 -6.85 1.50 -4.23
CA GLY A 200 -6.53 0.76 -5.45
C GLY A 200 -7.15 1.41 -6.69
N PRO A 201 -6.96 0.78 -7.87
CA PRO A 201 -7.40 1.36 -9.12
C PRO A 201 -8.93 1.52 -9.10
N LEU A 202 -9.38 2.77 -9.28
CA LEU A 202 -10.79 3.08 -9.52
C LEU A 202 -11.17 2.44 -10.86
N MET A 203 -11.91 1.32 -10.81
CA MET A 203 -12.51 0.71 -12.00
C MET A 203 -13.80 1.42 -12.39
#